data_AF-A0A1G7VVA6-F1
#
_entry.id   AF-A0A1G7VVA6-F1
#
_cell.length_a   1.000
_cell.length_b   1.000
_cell.length_c   1.000
_cell.angle_alpha   90.00
_cell.angle_beta   90.00
_cell.angle_gamma   90.00
#
_symmetry.space_group_name_H-M   'P 1'
#
loop_
_entity.id
_entity.type
_entity.pdbx_description
1 polymer ?
#
loop_
_entity_poly.entity_id
_entity_poly.type
_entity_poly.pdbx_seq_one_letter_code
_entity_poly.pdbx_strand_id
1 'polypeptide(L)' 'MAKEKKWRKIYLVLMIFFYAVFVPVTFAEWLLGEGGFPFTAIVVGMALPYMRKNHLLQLQKQ' A
#
# COMPACT_ATOMS: atom_id res chain seq x y z
N MET A 1 -8.45 20.07 7.10
CA MET A 1 -7.93 20.36 5.72
C MET A 1 -6.42 20.14 5.54
N ALA A 2 -5.53 20.88 6.21
CA ALA A 2 -4.07 20.77 5.98
C ALA A 2 -3.49 19.39 6.34
N LYS A 3 -3.98 18.79 7.44
CA LYS A 3 -3.62 17.43 7.88
C LYS A 3 -4.00 16.37 6.83
N GLU A 4 -5.19 16.46 6.25
CA GLU A 4 -5.65 15.57 5.17
C GLU A 4 -4.74 15.65 3.94
N LYS A 5 -4.42 16.87 3.47
CA LYS A 5 -3.51 17.07 2.32
C LYS A 5 -2.13 16.46 2.57
N LYS A 6 -1.59 16.58 3.79
CA LYS A 6 -0.31 15.95 4.17
C LYS A 6 -0.41 14.43 4.12
N TRP A 7 -1.44 13.83 4.71
CA TRP A 7 -1.64 12.38 4.70
C TRP A 7 -1.88 11.82 3.29
N ARG A 8 -2.58 12.55 2.41
CA ARG A 8 -2.73 12.15 1.00
C ARG A 8 -1.37 12.01 0.30
N LYS A 9 -0.41 12.91 0.57
CA LYS A 9 0.95 12.82 0.01
C LYS A 9 1.73 11.62 0.59
N ILE A 10 1.64 11.39 1.90
CA ILE A 10 2.28 10.22 2.55
C ILE A 10 1.73 8.92 1.94
N TYR A 11 0.40 8.80 1.81
CA TYR A 11 -0.22 7.64 1.18
C TYR A 11 0.21 7.46 -0.27
N LEU A 12 0.39 8.55 -1.03
CA LEU A 12 0.86 8.47 -2.41
C LEU A 12 2.27 7.87 -2.47
N VAL A 13 3.20 8.33 -1.63
CA VAL A 13 4.56 7.76 -1.58
C VAL A 13 4.54 6.30 -1.15
N LEU A 14 3.75 5.96 -0.11
CA LEU A 14 3.57 4.58 0.35
C LEU A 14 3.00 3.68 -0.75
N MET A 15 1.96 4.13 -1.45
CA MET A 15 1.36 3.36 -2.54
C MET A 15 2.34 3.13 -3.68
N ILE A 16 3.14 4.14 -4.05
CA ILE A 16 4.18 3.97 -5.08
C ILE A 16 5.19 2.91 -4.62
N PHE A 17 5.73 3.02 -3.40
CA PHE A 17 6.69 2.04 -2.90
C PHE A 17 6.11 0.63 -2.90
N PHE A 18 4.91 0.45 -2.35
CA PHE A 18 4.33 -0.89 -2.24
C PHE A 18 3.94 -1.47 -3.60
N TYR A 19 3.40 -0.67 -4.53
CA TYR A 19 2.89 -1.18 -5.79
C TYR A 19 3.91 -1.21 -6.92
N ALA A 20 4.90 -0.30 -6.91
CA ALA A 20 5.93 -0.26 -7.94
C ALA A 20 7.19 -1.06 -7.55
N VAL A 21 7.43 -1.28 -6.26
CA VAL A 21 8.63 -1.97 -5.78
C VAL A 21 8.28 -3.26 -5.05
N PHE A 22 7.64 -3.17 -3.88
CA PHE A 22 7.45 -4.35 -3.02
C PHE A 22 6.65 -5.47 -3.67
N VAL A 23 5.45 -5.17 -4.21
CA VAL A 23 4.58 -6.17 -4.84
C VAL A 23 5.27 -6.79 -6.07
N PRO A 24 5.83 -6.01 -7.03
CA PRO A 24 6.54 -6.58 -8.17
C PRO A 24 7.74 -7.44 -7.79
N VAL A 25 8.56 -7.01 -6.83
CA VAL A 25 9.72 -7.78 -6.37
C VAL A 25 9.28 -9.09 -5.74
N THR A 26 8.31 -9.06 -4.82
CA THR A 26 7.82 -10.27 -4.15
C THR A 26 7.19 -11.26 -5.16
N PHE A 27 6.49 -10.74 -6.17
CA PHE A 27 5.95 -11.57 -7.25
C PHE A 27 7.06 -12.14 -8.14
N ALA A 28 8.10 -11.36 -8.45
CA ALA A 28 9.23 -11.82 -9.23
C ALA A 28 10.00 -12.93 -8.50
N GLU A 29 10.29 -12.75 -7.21
CA GLU A 29 10.93 -13.78 -6.37
C GLU A 29 10.12 -15.09 -6.37
N TRP A 30 8.80 -15.00 -6.26
CA TRP A 30 7.92 -16.17 -6.36
C TRP A 30 7.97 -16.83 -7.75
N LEU A 31 7.91 -16.04 -8.83
CA LEU A 31 7.93 -16.55 -10.20
C LEU A 31 9.28 -17.16 -10.61
N LEU A 32 10.38 -16.63 -10.06
CA LEU A 32 11.74 -17.14 -10.29
C LEU A 32 12.05 -18.38 -9.42
N GLY A 33 11.13 -18.78 -8.53
CA GLY A 33 11.29 -19.95 -7.66
C GLY A 33 12.25 -19.72 -6.48
N GLU A 34 12.66 -18.47 -6.24
CA GLU A 34 13.53 -18.09 -5.13
C GLU A 34 12.73 -17.82 -3.84
N GLY A 35 11.42 -17.61 -3.95
CA GLY A 35 10.52 -17.30 -2.84
C GLY A 35 9.26 -18.17 -2.74
N GLY A 36 8.64 -18.17 -1.57
CA GLY A 36 7.33 -18.79 -1.33
C GLY A 36 6.16 -17.98 -1.92
N PHE A 37 4.94 -18.51 -1.83
CA PHE A 37 3.75 -17.82 -2.34
C PHE A 37 3.58 -16.42 -1.71
N PRO A 38 3.30 -15.36 -2.49
CA PRO A 38 3.43 -13.97 -2.04
C PRO A 38 2.19 -13.46 -1.28
N PHE A 39 1.78 -14.16 -0.22
CA PHE A 39 0.60 -13.80 0.58
C PHE A 39 0.64 -12.36 1.10
N THR A 40 1.80 -11.90 1.55
CA THR A 40 2.01 -10.55 2.07
C THR A 40 1.77 -9.49 1.01
N ALA A 41 2.28 -9.69 -0.21
CA ALA A 41 2.06 -8.77 -1.34
C ALA A 41 0.58 -8.66 -1.69
N ILE A 42 -0.15 -9.78 -1.69
CA ILE A 42 -1.59 -9.81 -1.96
C ILE A 42 -2.37 -9.06 -0.86
N VAL A 43 -2.08 -9.38 0.41
CA VAL A 43 -2.75 -8.74 1.56
C VAL A 43 -2.48 -7.24 1.59
N VAL A 44 -1.22 -6.81 1.43
CA VAL A 44 -0.87 -5.37 1.39
C VAL A 44 -1.49 -4.69 0.17
N GLY A 45 -1.47 -5.36 -0.99
CA GLY A 45 -2.12 -4.95 -2.23
C GLY A 45 -3.57 -4.52 -2.01
N MET A 46 -4.33 -5.36 -1.29
CA MET A 46 -5.72 -5.10 -0.96
C MET A 46 -5.91 -4.19 0.26
N ALA A 47 -5.15 -4.35 1.34
CA ALA A 47 -5.40 -3.64 2.60
C ALA A 47 -5.07 -2.15 2.53
N LEU A 48 -3.99 -1.78 1.85
CA LEU A 48 -3.51 -0.40 1.76
C LEU A 48 -4.58 0.60 1.26
N PRO A 49 -5.37 0.32 0.19
CA PRO A 49 -6.41 1.23 -0.28
C PRO A 49 -7.57 1.35 0.69
N TYR A 50 -7.96 0.28 1.39
CA TYR A 50 -8.99 0.35 2.44
C TYR A 50 -8.51 1.15 3.64
N MET A 51 -7.28 0.93 4.10
CA MET A 51 -6.68 1.71 5.18
C MET A 51 -6.61 3.20 4.82
N ARG A 52 -6.18 3.52 3.60
CA ARG A 52 -6.16 4.90 3.09
C ARG A 52 -7.55 5.54 3.12
N LYS A 53 -8.56 4.85 2.59
CA LYS A 53 -9.95 5.37 2.58
C LYS A 53 -10.45 5.60 4.00
N ASN A 54 -10.29 4.62 4.89
CA ASN A 54 -10.76 4.72 6.28
C ASN A 54 -10.08 5.85 7.04
N HIS A 55 -8.75 5.95 6.96
CA HIS A 55 -8.00 6.99 7.68
C HIS A 55 -8.33 8.40 7.17
N LEU A 56 -8.44 8.61 5.84
CA LEU A 56 -8.82 9.91 5.31
C LEU A 56 -10.25 10.31 5.71
N LEU A 57 -11.20 9.36 5.73
CA LEU A 57 -12.56 9.61 6.23
C LEU A 57 -12.57 9.98 7.71
N GLN A 58 -11.76 9.32 8.54
CA GLN A 58 -11.61 9.67 9.96
C GLN A 58 -11.07 11.10 10.14
N LEU A 59 -10.08 11.50 9.33
CA LEU A 59 -9.51 12.85 9.36
C LEU A 59 -10.46 13.95 8.88
N GLN A 60 -11.50 13.60 8.12
CA GLN A 60 -12.55 14.55 7.70
C GLN A 60 -13.63 14.73 8.77
N LYS A 61 -13.83 13.72 9.62
CA LYS A 61 -14.77 13.76 10.75
C LYS A 61 -14.20 14.45 12.00
N GLN A 62 -12.88 14.65 12.05
CA GLN A 62 -12.16 15.40 13.08
C GLN A 62 -12.02 16.87 12.69
#